data_AF-A0A9P4YZL0-F1
#
_entry.id   AF-A0A9P4YZL0-F1
#
_cell.length_a   1.000
_cell.length_b   1.000
_cell.length_c   1.000
_cell.angle_alpha   90.00
_cell.angle_beta   90.00
_cell.angle_gamma   90.00
#
_symmetry.space_group_name_H-M   'P 1'
#
loop_
_entity.id
_entity.type
_entity.pdbx_description
1 polymer ?
#
loop_
_entity_poly.entity_id
_entity_poly.type
_entity_poly.pdbx_seq_one_letter_code
_entity_poly.pdbx_strand_id
1 'polypeptide(L)'
;MANIRTLAILPQPLGTPSLVKKRGISPSAALSSPKSTFGFNLRDEKLHILNNKSVRNLLFSIFPNTTEIGEDRARPFLHFTVNELPAEPWPLTVGGIPITLSTCTAGQGFPFSTKVSRRGNTSISIGQTLDGRNGALSSEDLRTVTAELLAYINGNHLKTDLVEVMFASDRFFYVVLGNDTDMSVARSRLPGKLAKCITGYIFDHEVNRPGWARQKSRRETLPQPFRGTKDDIAYYALRPGVMISSTNYMIHTHSVDVSTTSGVMVKNASGQRFMTAASRDIGEDGAILQTFPGDWKKPLGSAVQEICFTDVAFVQLNDDVLFSNELFENDSGVTNQMTTILGENEGNGIDLDEMVFIDSPFTGEMEGTIMMKLAKLERDTSFHATDASLSYIVYI
;
A
#
# COMPACT_ATOMS: atom_id res chain seq x y z
N MET A 1 20.69 -5.12 9.49
CA MET A 1 20.47 -5.81 8.20
C MET A 1 19.00 -5.67 7.81
N ALA A 2 18.70 -5.60 6.51
CA ALA A 2 17.50 -4.95 5.96
C ALA A 2 16.18 -5.78 5.99
N ASN A 3 15.13 -5.21 5.36
CA ASN A 3 13.81 -5.75 4.93
C ASN A 3 12.57 -5.19 5.73
N ILE A 4 11.43 -4.63 5.20
CA ILE A 4 10.65 -4.59 3.92
C ILE A 4 9.49 -5.63 3.90
N ARG A 5 8.18 -5.40 3.59
CA ARG A 5 7.25 -4.24 3.34
C ARG A 5 5.75 -4.71 3.31
N THR A 6 4.73 -3.83 3.48
CA THR A 6 3.38 -3.92 2.81
C THR A 6 2.54 -2.61 2.94
N LEU A 7 2.06 -2.04 1.83
CA LEU A 7 1.47 -0.69 1.79
C LEU A 7 -0.06 -0.68 1.75
N ALA A 8 -0.69 0.39 2.23
CA ALA A 8 -2.07 0.74 1.89
C ALA A 8 -2.07 1.82 0.79
N ILE A 9 -2.50 1.46 -0.42
CA ILE A 9 -2.56 2.33 -1.59
C ILE A 9 -4.03 2.63 -1.92
N LEU A 10 -4.31 3.87 -2.36
CA LEU A 10 -5.59 4.25 -2.97
C LEU A 10 -5.42 4.31 -4.50
N PRO A 11 -5.70 3.21 -5.25
CA PRO A 11 -5.59 3.22 -6.70
C PRO A 11 -6.80 3.88 -7.38
N GLN A 12 -6.55 4.57 -8.48
CA GLN A 12 -7.55 4.92 -9.49
C GLN A 12 -6.95 4.72 -10.90
N PRO A 13 -7.71 4.19 -11.87
CA PRO A 13 -7.19 3.88 -13.18
C PRO A 13 -7.27 5.05 -14.17
N LEU A 14 -6.33 5.10 -15.11
CA LEU A 14 -6.40 5.98 -16.28
C LEU A 14 -7.51 5.54 -17.26
N GLY A 15 -8.01 6.49 -18.06
CA GLY A 15 -9.09 6.30 -19.03
C GLY A 15 -8.60 5.79 -20.39
N THR A 16 -9.46 5.05 -21.10
CA THR A 16 -9.10 4.40 -22.38
C THR A 16 -9.12 5.36 -23.58
N PRO A 17 -8.17 5.23 -24.53
CA PRO A 17 -8.30 5.82 -25.87
C PRO A 17 -9.29 5.01 -26.72
N SER A 18 -10.08 5.70 -27.55
CA SER A 18 -11.09 5.08 -28.41
C SER A 18 -10.50 4.52 -29.72
N LEU A 19 -10.85 3.27 -30.05
CA LEU A 19 -10.43 2.62 -31.30
C LEU A 19 -11.15 3.19 -32.52
N VAL A 20 -10.55 4.18 -33.17
CA VAL A 20 -10.94 4.64 -34.52
C VAL A 20 -10.07 3.98 -35.58
N LYS A 21 -10.71 3.42 -36.62
CA LYS A 21 -10.02 2.71 -37.72
C LYS A 21 -9.07 3.64 -38.50
N LYS A 22 -7.87 3.13 -38.80
CA LYS A 22 -6.81 3.76 -39.61
C LYS A 22 -7.33 4.53 -40.83
N ARG A 23 -6.93 5.82 -40.92
CA ARG A 23 -6.34 6.46 -42.12
C ARG A 23 -5.47 7.63 -41.65
N GLY A 24 -4.33 7.84 -42.32
CA GLY A 24 -3.18 8.50 -41.70
C GLY A 24 -3.23 10.03 -41.61
N ILE A 25 -2.50 10.55 -40.62
CA ILE A 25 -1.78 11.85 -40.56
C ILE A 25 -0.70 11.71 -39.46
N SER A 26 0.35 12.55 -39.49
CA SER A 26 1.55 12.49 -38.63
C SER A 26 1.30 12.81 -37.14
N PRO A 27 2.25 12.47 -36.23
CA PRO A 27 2.01 12.46 -34.79
C PRO A 27 2.17 13.85 -34.13
N SER A 28 1.21 14.23 -33.29
CA SER A 28 1.33 15.33 -32.33
C SER A 28 0.23 15.27 -31.28
N ALA A 29 0.57 14.83 -30.07
CA ALA A 29 0.01 15.17 -28.75
C ALA A 29 0.15 13.96 -27.81
N ALA A 30 1.10 14.03 -26.88
CA ALA A 30 1.10 13.12 -25.74
C ALA A 30 -0.10 13.46 -24.84
N LEU A 31 -0.94 12.47 -24.51
CA LEU A 31 -1.92 12.62 -23.43
C LEU A 31 -1.19 12.52 -22.09
N SER A 32 -0.54 13.61 -21.67
CA SER A 32 -0.37 13.86 -20.25
C SER A 32 -1.75 14.02 -19.63
N SER A 33 -1.99 13.38 -18.48
CA SER A 33 -3.11 13.76 -17.61
C SER A 33 -3.13 15.29 -17.42
N PRO A 34 -4.29 15.96 -17.49
CA PRO A 34 -4.33 17.42 -17.46
C PRO A 34 -3.92 17.93 -16.08
N LYS A 35 -2.62 18.20 -15.92
CA LYS A 35 -2.07 18.96 -14.79
C LYS A 35 -2.65 20.37 -14.85
N SER A 36 -3.77 20.57 -14.17
CA SER A 36 -4.32 21.89 -13.87
C SER A 36 -3.26 22.70 -13.13
N THR A 37 -2.49 23.50 -13.87
CA THR A 37 -1.46 24.39 -13.30
C THR A 37 -2.14 25.53 -12.58
N PHE A 38 -2.41 25.31 -11.29
CA PHE A 38 -2.88 26.35 -10.39
C PHE A 38 -1.81 27.44 -10.25
N GLY A 39 -2.24 28.71 -10.20
CA GLY A 39 -1.34 29.86 -9.95
C GLY A 39 -0.85 29.94 -8.50
N PHE A 40 -0.98 28.87 -7.72
CA PHE A 40 -0.63 28.75 -6.31
C PHE A 40 -0.33 27.29 -5.98
N ASN A 41 0.56 27.05 -5.01
CA ASN A 41 0.85 25.70 -4.53
C ASN A 41 -0.12 25.33 -3.40
N LEU A 42 -1.00 24.33 -3.60
CA LEU A 42 -1.93 23.89 -2.56
C LEU A 42 -1.22 23.29 -1.33
N ARG A 43 -0.01 22.75 -1.50
CA ARG A 43 0.84 22.23 -0.42
C ARG A 43 1.55 23.33 0.40
N ASP A 44 1.37 24.62 0.08
CA ASP A 44 1.88 25.70 0.94
C ASP A 44 1.02 25.78 2.21
N GLU A 45 1.64 25.50 3.36
CA GLU A 45 1.02 25.59 4.70
C GLU A 45 0.50 27.01 5.00
N LYS A 46 1.11 28.04 4.40
CA LYS A 46 0.68 29.45 4.55
C LYS A 46 -0.56 29.78 3.74
N LEU A 47 -0.93 28.93 2.77
CA LEU A 47 -2.13 29.10 1.97
C LEU A 47 -3.34 28.61 2.76
N HIS A 48 -4.11 29.52 3.37
CA HIS A 48 -5.35 29.17 4.05
C HIS A 48 -6.50 28.97 3.03
N ILE A 49 -6.77 27.74 2.61
CA ILE A 49 -7.75 27.41 1.56
C ILE A 49 -9.13 27.97 1.89
N LEU A 50 -9.65 27.71 3.10
CA LEU A 50 -11.01 28.11 3.48
C LEU A 50 -11.21 29.63 3.56
N ASN A 51 -10.12 30.39 3.81
CA ASN A 51 -10.11 31.85 3.92
C ASN A 51 -9.81 32.55 2.59
N ASN A 52 -9.08 31.91 1.68
CA ASN A 52 -8.76 32.45 0.37
C ASN A 52 -9.92 32.19 -0.61
N LYS A 53 -10.79 33.19 -0.80
CA LYS A 53 -11.98 33.10 -1.65
C LYS A 53 -11.66 32.64 -3.09
N SER A 54 -10.53 33.04 -3.66
CA SER A 54 -10.15 32.65 -5.03
C SER A 54 -9.77 31.17 -5.12
N VAL A 55 -8.98 30.68 -4.16
CA VAL A 55 -8.62 29.26 -4.07
C VAL A 55 -9.87 28.42 -3.79
N ARG A 56 -10.69 28.82 -2.82
CA ARG A 56 -11.94 28.16 -2.46
C ARG A 56 -12.88 28.05 -3.67
N ASN A 57 -13.18 29.17 -4.34
CA ASN A 57 -14.05 29.16 -5.52
C ASN A 57 -13.53 28.22 -6.61
N LEU A 58 -12.21 28.18 -6.83
CA LEU A 58 -11.61 27.29 -7.81
C LEU A 58 -11.78 25.82 -7.42
N LEU A 59 -11.52 25.44 -6.18
CA LEU A 59 -11.73 24.07 -5.72
C LEU A 59 -13.21 23.64 -5.82
N PHE A 60 -14.15 24.52 -5.44
CA PHE A 60 -15.59 24.28 -5.60
C PHE A 60 -16.04 24.11 -7.06
N SER A 61 -15.24 24.57 -8.04
CA SER A 61 -15.49 24.37 -9.47
C SER A 61 -14.87 23.12 -10.08
N ILE A 62 -14.06 22.35 -9.33
CA ILE A 62 -13.41 21.13 -9.85
C ILE A 62 -14.42 20.01 -10.08
N PHE A 63 -15.32 19.79 -9.12
CA PHE A 63 -16.37 18.80 -9.23
C PHE A 63 -17.75 19.46 -9.27
N PRO A 64 -18.65 19.04 -10.18
CA PRO A 64 -20.00 19.57 -10.25
C PRO A 64 -20.74 19.31 -8.94
N ASN A 65 -21.57 20.27 -8.52
CA ASN A 65 -22.42 20.16 -7.33
C ASN A 65 -21.66 19.87 -6.02
N THR A 66 -20.40 20.35 -5.90
CA THR A 66 -19.65 20.36 -4.63
C THR A 66 -20.39 21.20 -3.60
N THR A 67 -20.76 20.61 -2.46
CA THR A 67 -21.47 21.26 -1.35
C THR A 67 -20.53 21.63 -0.20
N GLU A 68 -19.49 20.84 0.04
CA GLU A 68 -18.51 21.07 1.10
C GLU A 68 -17.11 20.65 0.62
N ILE A 69 -16.09 21.33 1.16
CA ILE A 69 -14.69 20.94 1.01
C ILE A 69 -14.08 20.91 2.41
N GLY A 70 -13.67 19.71 2.84
CA GLY A 70 -12.91 19.50 4.07
C GLY A 70 -11.40 19.54 3.81
N GLU A 71 -10.68 20.25 4.67
CA GLU A 71 -9.23 20.09 4.86
C GLU A 71 -8.98 19.63 6.30
N ASP A 72 -8.07 18.65 6.49
CA ASP A 72 -7.59 18.28 7.83
C ASP A 72 -6.35 19.12 8.22
N ARG A 73 -5.94 19.07 9.49
CA ARG A 73 -5.02 20.00 10.16
C ARG A 73 -3.67 20.20 9.46
N ALA A 74 -3.13 19.17 8.82
CA ALA A 74 -1.86 19.21 8.10
C ALA A 74 -2.03 19.21 6.56
N ARG A 75 -3.28 19.35 6.07
CA ARG A 75 -3.69 19.18 4.66
C ARG A 75 -3.02 18.01 3.91
N PRO A 76 -3.02 16.78 4.46
CA PRO A 76 -2.54 15.59 3.75
C PRO A 76 -3.41 15.20 2.54
N PHE A 77 -4.69 15.55 2.58
CA PHE A 77 -5.66 15.30 1.52
C PHE A 77 -6.77 16.36 1.57
N LEU A 78 -7.53 16.47 0.49
CA LEU A 78 -8.79 17.22 0.43
C LEU A 78 -9.97 16.25 0.39
N HIS A 79 -11.04 16.59 1.08
CA HIS A 79 -12.30 15.84 1.03
C HIS A 79 -13.38 16.69 0.34
N PHE A 80 -13.96 16.18 -0.74
CA PHE A 80 -15.01 16.85 -1.48
C PHE A 80 -16.35 16.16 -1.22
N THR A 81 -17.27 16.88 -0.58
CA THR A 81 -18.68 16.45 -0.49
C THR A 81 -19.42 16.98 -1.71
N VAL A 82 -20.05 16.09 -2.47
CA VAL A 82 -20.84 16.41 -3.66
C VAL A 82 -22.28 15.90 -3.50
N ASN A 83 -23.25 16.54 -4.16
CA ASN A 83 -24.63 16.02 -4.16
C ASN A 83 -24.76 14.67 -4.88
N GLU A 84 -23.96 14.48 -5.93
CA GLU A 84 -23.93 13.29 -6.79
C GLU A 84 -22.47 13.03 -7.16
N LEU A 85 -22.05 11.76 -7.15
CA LEU A 85 -20.68 11.41 -7.52
C LEU A 85 -20.50 11.63 -9.05
N PRO A 86 -19.43 12.31 -9.48
CA PRO A 86 -19.10 12.37 -10.90
C PRO A 86 -18.76 10.97 -11.42
N ALA A 87 -18.91 10.73 -12.73
CA ALA A 87 -18.51 9.47 -13.34
C ALA A 87 -17.01 9.20 -13.11
N GLU A 88 -16.68 7.96 -12.77
CA GLU A 88 -15.30 7.48 -12.63
C GLU A 88 -14.59 7.42 -14.00
N PRO A 89 -13.25 7.51 -14.04
CA PRO A 89 -12.32 7.65 -12.91
C PRO A 89 -12.19 9.08 -12.39
N TRP A 90 -11.95 9.22 -11.09
CA TRP A 90 -11.65 10.51 -10.46
C TRP A 90 -10.14 10.78 -10.44
N PRO A 91 -9.68 12.04 -10.48
CA PRO A 91 -8.26 12.35 -10.34
C PRO A 91 -7.77 11.99 -8.93
N LEU A 92 -6.58 11.39 -8.82
CA LEU A 92 -5.99 11.03 -7.53
C LEU A 92 -5.62 12.24 -6.68
N THR A 93 -5.16 13.31 -7.33
CA THR A 93 -4.74 14.54 -6.66
C THR A 93 -5.33 15.78 -7.33
N VAL A 94 -5.53 16.82 -6.53
CA VAL A 94 -5.80 18.18 -6.97
C VAL A 94 -4.61 19.04 -6.58
N GLY A 95 -3.84 19.51 -7.57
CA GLY A 95 -2.65 20.34 -7.34
C GLY A 95 -1.57 19.63 -6.52
N GLY A 96 -1.47 18.30 -6.66
CA GLY A 96 -0.56 17.45 -5.90
C GLY A 96 -1.08 17.02 -4.52
N ILE A 97 -2.26 17.46 -4.08
CA ILE A 97 -2.84 16.98 -2.82
C ILE A 97 -3.82 15.84 -3.12
N PRO A 98 -3.64 14.64 -2.52
CA PRO A 98 -4.59 13.52 -2.60
C PRO A 98 -6.03 13.94 -2.29
N ILE A 99 -7.01 13.31 -2.94
CA ILE A 99 -8.42 13.64 -2.72
C ILE A 99 -9.28 12.44 -2.34
N THR A 100 -10.41 12.71 -1.70
CA THR A 100 -11.52 11.77 -1.51
C THR A 100 -12.83 12.45 -1.86
N LEU A 101 -13.77 11.70 -2.46
CA LEU A 101 -15.10 12.19 -2.84
C LEU A 101 -16.18 11.35 -2.17
N SER A 102 -17.19 12.00 -1.58
CA SER A 102 -18.40 11.33 -1.11
C SER A 102 -19.66 12.18 -1.29
N THR A 103 -20.82 11.53 -1.25
CA THR A 103 -22.11 12.16 -0.96
C THR A 103 -22.45 11.99 0.52
N CYS A 104 -23.66 12.38 0.94
CA CYS A 104 -24.17 12.05 2.27
C CYS A 104 -24.46 10.55 2.50
N THR A 105 -24.40 9.70 1.46
CA THR A 105 -24.80 8.28 1.51
C THR A 105 -23.83 7.31 0.82
N ALA A 106 -22.89 7.79 0.00
CA ALA A 106 -22.01 6.95 -0.82
C ALA A 106 -20.63 7.59 -1.04
N GLY A 107 -19.67 6.82 -1.58
CA GLY A 107 -18.31 7.27 -1.88
C GLY A 107 -17.31 7.04 -0.75
N GLN A 108 -16.16 7.71 -0.82
CA GLN A 108 -15.04 7.54 0.10
C GLN A 108 -14.95 8.72 1.07
N GLY A 109 -15.12 8.44 2.37
CA GLY A 109 -14.86 9.42 3.42
C GLY A 109 -13.37 9.68 3.65
N PHE A 110 -13.06 10.49 4.66
CA PHE A 110 -11.70 10.75 5.15
C PHE A 110 -10.91 9.43 5.34
N PRO A 111 -9.74 9.24 4.70
CA PRO A 111 -8.97 8.00 4.77
C PRO A 111 -8.62 7.59 6.21
N PHE A 112 -8.44 8.57 7.09
CA PHE A 112 -8.02 8.39 8.48
C PHE A 112 -9.08 8.90 9.46
N SER A 113 -10.18 8.14 9.60
CA SER A 113 -11.28 8.53 10.49
C SER A 113 -10.89 8.49 11.97
N THR A 114 -10.54 9.65 12.54
CA THR A 114 -10.24 9.78 13.99
C THR A 114 -11.43 9.40 14.88
N LYS A 115 -12.65 9.27 14.33
CA LYS A 115 -13.89 8.90 15.05
C LYS A 115 -13.79 7.52 15.71
N VAL A 116 -12.97 6.62 15.16
CA VAL A 116 -12.72 5.26 15.70
C VAL A 116 -11.55 5.26 16.69
N SER A 117 -10.65 6.26 16.61
CA SER A 117 -9.46 6.33 17.44
C SER A 117 -9.74 6.86 18.86
N ARG A 118 -9.28 6.12 19.87
CA ARG A 118 -9.37 6.50 21.29
C ARG A 118 -8.09 7.21 21.69
N ARG A 119 -8.13 8.52 21.99
CA ARG A 119 -6.93 9.26 22.43
C ARG A 119 -6.41 8.75 23.79
N GLY A 120 -5.10 8.53 23.88
CA GLY A 120 -4.39 8.28 25.14
C GLY A 120 -4.22 9.53 26.00
N ASN A 121 -3.45 9.40 27.09
CA ASN A 121 -3.20 10.47 28.04
C ASN A 121 -2.13 11.46 27.52
N THR A 122 -2.54 12.68 27.16
CA THR A 122 -1.68 13.70 26.53
C THR A 122 -0.57 14.28 27.43
N SER A 123 -0.58 13.95 28.73
CA SER A 123 0.52 14.21 29.66
C SER A 123 1.65 13.18 29.56
N ILE A 124 1.40 12.03 28.93
CA ILE A 124 2.36 10.95 28.72
C ILE A 124 2.85 11.02 27.27
N SER A 125 4.18 11.16 27.08
CA SER A 125 4.81 11.36 25.78
C SER A 125 6.09 10.54 25.64
N ILE A 126 6.20 9.79 24.53
CA ILE A 126 7.35 8.95 24.16
C ILE A 126 8.05 9.54 22.92
N GLY A 127 9.34 9.22 22.69
CA GLY A 127 10.11 9.68 21.54
C GLY A 127 10.34 11.20 21.53
N GLN A 128 10.57 11.83 22.69
CA GLN A 128 10.60 13.30 22.80
C GLN A 128 11.77 13.99 22.06
N THR A 129 12.81 13.21 21.71
CA THR A 129 13.91 13.62 20.82
C THR A 129 13.44 13.85 19.38
N LEU A 130 12.40 13.15 18.95
CA LEU A 130 11.85 13.17 17.60
C LEU A 130 10.66 14.14 17.48
N ASP A 131 10.37 14.63 16.28
CA ASP A 131 9.32 15.63 16.04
C ASP A 131 8.59 15.39 14.71
N GLY A 132 7.63 14.46 14.70
CA GLY A 132 6.84 14.12 13.52
C GLY A 132 5.87 15.22 13.06
N ARG A 133 5.83 16.37 13.76
CA ARG A 133 4.97 17.51 13.41
C ARG A 133 5.57 18.37 12.30
N ASN A 134 6.90 18.42 12.21
CA ASN A 134 7.65 19.34 11.36
C ASN A 134 8.33 18.63 10.16
N GLY A 135 8.04 17.34 9.95
CA GLY A 135 8.67 16.53 8.90
C GLY A 135 8.08 15.13 8.83
N ALA A 136 8.44 14.37 7.80
CA ALA A 136 8.19 12.93 7.79
C ALA A 136 9.15 12.25 8.76
N LEU A 137 8.66 11.22 9.47
CA LEU A 137 9.53 10.34 10.23
C LEU A 137 10.18 9.34 9.27
N SER A 138 11.48 9.08 9.46
CA SER A 138 12.17 8.00 8.78
C SER A 138 11.66 6.64 9.27
N SER A 139 11.99 5.57 8.53
CA SER A 139 11.70 4.20 8.98
C SER A 139 12.44 3.83 10.27
N GLU A 140 13.60 4.44 10.54
CA GLU A 140 14.36 4.26 11.78
C GLU A 140 13.71 4.99 12.96
N ASP A 141 13.26 6.24 12.75
CA ASP A 141 12.50 6.99 13.76
C ASP A 141 11.24 6.23 14.18
N LEU A 142 10.49 5.70 13.20
CA LEU A 142 9.27 4.94 13.45
C LEU A 142 9.56 3.64 14.21
N ARG A 143 10.64 2.91 13.89
CA ARG A 143 11.12 1.76 14.67
C ARG A 143 11.47 2.15 16.10
N THR A 144 12.22 3.24 16.29
CA THR A 144 12.65 3.75 17.59
C THR A 144 11.45 4.09 18.48
N VAL A 145 10.50 4.87 17.96
CA VAL A 145 9.24 5.20 18.65
C VAL A 145 8.42 3.94 18.99
N THR A 146 8.39 2.95 18.09
CA THR A 146 7.67 1.69 18.30
C THR A 146 8.31 0.85 19.42
N ALA A 147 9.64 0.75 19.42
CA ALA A 147 10.39 0.04 20.46
C ALA A 147 10.25 0.72 21.83
N GLU A 148 10.35 2.05 21.90
CA GLU A 148 10.10 2.80 23.14
C GLU A 148 8.65 2.62 23.65
N LEU A 149 7.66 2.63 22.76
CA LEU A 149 6.26 2.38 23.13
C LEU A 149 6.05 0.97 23.68
N LEU A 150 6.63 -0.05 23.04
CA LEU A 150 6.57 -1.43 23.51
C LEU A 150 7.24 -1.58 24.88
N ALA A 151 8.43 -1.00 25.06
CA ALA A 151 9.14 -0.99 26.34
C ALA A 151 8.31 -0.30 27.44
N TYR A 152 7.66 0.82 27.13
CA TYR A 152 6.77 1.51 28.05
C TYR A 152 5.54 0.67 28.43
N ILE A 153 4.88 0.02 27.46
CA ILE A 153 3.73 -0.87 27.68
C ILE A 153 4.10 -2.01 28.63
N ASN A 154 5.21 -2.69 28.33
CA ASN A 154 5.71 -3.83 29.10
C ASN A 154 6.15 -3.41 30.52
N GLY A 155 6.93 -2.34 30.63
CA GLY A 155 7.43 -1.81 31.91
C GLY A 155 6.34 -1.24 32.83
N ASN A 156 5.20 -0.80 32.27
CA ASN A 156 4.04 -0.39 33.06
C ASN A 156 3.06 -1.54 33.34
N HIS A 157 3.36 -2.76 32.90
CA HIS A 157 2.47 -3.93 33.00
C HIS A 157 1.05 -3.62 32.48
N LEU A 158 0.96 -2.91 31.36
CA LEU A 158 -0.31 -2.73 30.67
C LEU A 158 -0.69 -4.07 30.04
N LYS A 159 -1.85 -4.60 30.39
CA LYS A 159 -2.46 -5.77 29.70
C LYS A 159 -3.03 -5.31 28.36
N THR A 160 -2.14 -4.84 27.50
CA THR A 160 -2.41 -4.26 26.18
C THR A 160 -1.52 -4.98 25.19
N ASP A 161 -2.12 -5.70 24.26
CA ASP A 161 -1.40 -6.39 23.20
C ASP A 161 -1.11 -5.39 22.07
N LEU A 162 0.16 -5.06 21.80
CA LEU A 162 0.53 -4.12 20.74
C LEU A 162 0.66 -4.87 19.41
N VAL A 163 -0.01 -4.39 18.36
CA VAL A 163 -0.06 -5.07 17.04
C VAL A 163 0.78 -4.29 16.03
N GLU A 164 0.40 -3.04 15.76
CA GLU A 164 0.98 -2.17 14.74
C GLU A 164 1.05 -0.72 15.26
N VAL A 165 2.07 0.02 14.86
CA VAL A 165 2.21 1.46 15.09
C VAL A 165 2.30 2.16 13.74
N MET A 166 1.28 2.95 13.42
CA MET A 166 1.15 3.64 12.14
C MET A 166 1.38 5.13 12.32
N PHE A 167 2.12 5.75 11.41
CA PHE A 167 2.29 7.20 11.29
C PHE A 167 1.75 7.66 9.93
N ALA A 168 0.70 8.49 9.96
CA ALA A 168 -0.03 8.93 8.76
C ALA A 168 0.36 10.35 8.31
N SER A 169 0.01 10.71 7.07
CA SER A 169 0.31 12.03 6.50
C SER A 169 -0.38 13.19 7.20
N ASP A 170 -1.47 12.94 7.93
CA ASP A 170 -2.12 13.89 8.86
C ASP A 170 -1.29 14.21 10.13
N ARG A 171 -0.10 13.61 10.24
CA ARG A 171 0.84 13.71 11.38
C ARG A 171 0.25 13.14 12.68
N PHE A 172 -0.66 12.18 12.57
CA PHE A 172 -1.24 11.44 13.68
C PHE A 172 -0.64 10.02 13.77
N PHE A 173 -0.53 9.52 15.01
CA PHE A 173 -0.18 8.13 15.26
C PHE A 173 -1.43 7.29 15.52
N TYR A 174 -1.64 6.27 14.70
CA TYR A 174 -2.66 5.25 14.90
C TYR A 174 -1.98 3.98 15.43
N VAL A 175 -2.25 3.66 16.69
CA VAL A 175 -1.71 2.46 17.34
C VAL A 175 -2.79 1.38 17.37
N VAL A 176 -2.50 0.24 16.75
CA VAL A 176 -3.39 -0.91 16.71
C VAL A 176 -3.10 -1.81 17.91
N LEU A 177 -4.14 -2.13 18.66
CA LEU A 177 -4.10 -3.00 19.82
C LEU A 177 -4.90 -4.29 19.57
N GLY A 178 -4.48 -5.38 20.22
CA GLY A 178 -5.20 -6.65 20.22
C GLY A 178 -6.57 -6.51 20.89
N ASN A 179 -7.55 -7.26 20.39
CA ASN A 179 -8.97 -7.10 20.70
C ASN A 179 -9.31 -7.33 22.19
N ASP A 180 -8.49 -8.08 22.91
CA ASP A 180 -8.67 -8.40 24.34
C ASP A 180 -8.22 -7.28 25.29
N THR A 181 -7.75 -6.15 24.74
CA THR A 181 -7.24 -5.02 25.53
C THR A 181 -8.36 -4.22 26.20
N ASP A 182 -8.39 -4.19 27.54
CA ASP A 182 -9.34 -3.35 28.29
C ASP A 182 -8.99 -1.85 28.19
N MET A 183 -9.58 -1.19 27.19
CA MET A 183 -9.42 0.25 26.98
C MET A 183 -10.07 1.13 28.05
N SER A 184 -10.95 0.61 28.93
CA SER A 184 -11.49 1.39 30.04
C SER A 184 -10.41 1.67 31.09
N VAL A 185 -9.52 0.68 31.33
CA VAL A 185 -8.39 0.77 32.26
C VAL A 185 -7.12 1.29 31.58
N ALA A 186 -6.83 0.84 30.35
CA ALA A 186 -5.57 1.18 29.68
C ALA A 186 -5.47 2.64 29.24
N ARG A 187 -6.58 3.27 28.82
CA ARG A 187 -6.57 4.58 28.13
C ARG A 187 -5.91 5.72 28.91
N SER A 188 -6.06 5.76 30.23
CA SER A 188 -5.46 6.80 31.08
C SER A 188 -3.95 6.61 31.31
N ARG A 189 -3.43 5.40 31.02
CA ARG A 189 -2.04 4.99 31.21
C ARG A 189 -1.25 4.91 29.89
N LEU A 190 -1.96 4.77 28.77
CA LEU A 190 -1.38 4.78 27.42
C LEU A 190 -0.92 6.19 27.00
N PRO A 191 0.23 6.33 26.31
CA PRO A 191 0.72 7.62 25.80
C PRO A 191 -0.27 8.32 24.89
N GLY A 192 -0.55 9.60 25.14
CA GLY A 192 -1.32 10.45 24.23
C GLY A 192 -0.48 11.13 23.17
N LYS A 193 0.85 10.98 23.24
CA LYS A 193 1.82 11.51 22.27
C LYS A 193 2.98 10.55 21.99
N LEU A 194 3.36 10.47 20.72
CA LEU A 194 4.54 9.76 20.19
C LEU A 194 5.27 10.72 19.25
N ALA A 195 6.60 10.89 19.38
CA ALA A 195 7.38 11.85 18.59
C ALA A 195 6.74 13.26 18.51
N LYS A 196 6.17 13.71 19.64
CA LYS A 196 5.38 14.95 19.84
C LYS A 196 4.08 15.07 19.04
N CYS A 197 3.77 14.13 18.15
CA CYS A 197 2.48 13.99 17.47
C CYS A 197 1.39 13.43 18.41
N ILE A 198 0.12 13.62 18.05
CA ILE A 198 -1.02 13.08 18.84
C ILE A 198 -1.19 11.59 18.51
N THR A 199 -1.55 10.80 19.53
CA THR A 199 -1.72 9.35 19.41
C THR A 199 -3.15 8.92 19.74
N GLY A 200 -3.71 8.06 18.89
CA GLY A 200 -4.99 7.40 19.08
C GLY A 200 -4.86 5.88 18.92
N TYR A 201 -5.68 5.17 19.69
CA TYR A 201 -5.67 3.71 19.77
C TYR A 201 -6.92 3.11 19.14
N ILE A 202 -6.73 2.09 18.31
CA ILE A 202 -7.77 1.38 17.55
C ILE A 202 -7.57 -0.12 17.80
N PHE A 203 -8.64 -0.90 17.89
CA PHE A 203 -8.52 -2.36 17.97
C PHE A 203 -8.29 -2.98 16.58
N ASP A 204 -7.60 -4.12 16.49
CA ASP A 204 -7.37 -4.80 15.20
C ASP A 204 -8.66 -5.11 14.43
N HIS A 205 -9.76 -5.45 15.12
CA HIS A 205 -11.06 -5.65 14.48
C HIS A 205 -11.72 -4.36 13.96
N GLU A 206 -11.30 -3.19 14.42
CA GLU A 206 -11.79 -1.87 13.99
C GLU A 206 -10.95 -1.26 12.87
N VAL A 207 -9.69 -1.68 12.71
CA VAL A 207 -8.96 -1.46 11.47
C VAL A 207 -9.77 -2.15 10.38
N ASN A 208 -10.38 -1.38 9.48
CA ASN A 208 -11.23 -1.89 8.39
C ASN A 208 -10.38 -2.54 7.29
N ARG A 209 -9.55 -3.51 7.70
CA ARG A 209 -8.81 -4.41 6.83
C ARG A 209 -9.83 -5.05 5.90
N PRO A 210 -9.65 -5.00 4.57
CA PRO A 210 -10.54 -5.67 3.63
C PRO A 210 -10.75 -7.13 4.04
N GLY A 211 -11.90 -7.73 3.69
CA GLY A 211 -12.18 -9.14 4.05
C GLY A 211 -11.04 -10.09 3.67
N TRP A 212 -10.36 -9.80 2.56
CA TRP A 212 -9.20 -10.55 2.07
C TRP A 212 -7.92 -10.44 2.90
N ALA A 213 -7.80 -9.40 3.74
CA ALA A 213 -6.69 -9.24 4.68
C ALA A 213 -6.93 -9.94 6.03
N ARG A 214 -8.14 -10.48 6.26
CA ARG A 214 -8.49 -11.34 7.42
C ARG A 214 -8.71 -12.80 7.03
N GLN A 215 -9.00 -13.08 5.77
CA GLN A 215 -9.01 -14.43 5.22
C GLN A 215 -7.60 -14.85 4.81
N LYS A 216 -7.32 -16.16 4.76
CA LYS A 216 -6.30 -16.71 3.85
C LYS A 216 -6.84 -16.48 2.43
N SER A 217 -6.69 -15.28 1.88
CA SER A 217 -7.24 -14.96 0.56
C SER A 217 -6.43 -15.58 -0.55
N ARG A 218 -6.71 -16.86 -0.76
CA ARG A 218 -6.60 -17.54 -2.03
C ARG A 218 -7.46 -16.76 -3.02
N ARG A 219 -6.83 -16.17 -4.04
CA ARG A 219 -7.54 -15.46 -5.10
C ARG A 219 -8.29 -16.43 -6.03
N GLU A 220 -9.47 -16.89 -5.60
CA GLU A 220 -10.52 -17.22 -6.56
C GLU A 220 -11.03 -15.92 -7.18
N THR A 221 -10.38 -15.51 -8.28
CA THR A 221 -10.87 -14.40 -9.10
C THR A 221 -10.97 -14.81 -10.56
N LEU A 222 -12.21 -15.02 -10.99
CA LEU A 222 -12.66 -14.39 -12.22
C LEU A 222 -12.32 -12.88 -12.13
N PRO A 223 -11.71 -12.27 -13.16
CA PRO A 223 -11.29 -10.86 -13.12
C PRO A 223 -12.49 -9.92 -12.98
N GLN A 224 -12.23 -8.66 -12.60
CA GLN A 224 -13.29 -7.64 -12.55
C GLN A 224 -14.02 -7.56 -13.92
N PRO A 225 -15.32 -7.91 -13.99
CA PRO A 225 -15.99 -8.15 -15.27
C PRO A 225 -16.17 -6.89 -16.13
N PHE A 226 -15.94 -5.70 -15.57
CA PHE A 226 -16.12 -4.42 -16.26
C PHE A 226 -14.97 -4.00 -17.18
N ARG A 227 -13.77 -4.61 -17.09
CA ARG A 227 -12.60 -4.18 -17.89
C ARG A 227 -12.10 -5.18 -18.92
N GLY A 228 -12.44 -6.47 -18.79
CA GLY A 228 -12.13 -7.51 -19.82
C GLY A 228 -10.67 -7.68 -20.20
N THR A 229 -9.74 -6.97 -19.55
CA THR A 229 -8.32 -6.93 -19.87
C THR A 229 -7.59 -7.69 -18.79
N LYS A 230 -7.24 -8.93 -19.09
CA LYS A 230 -6.40 -9.82 -18.30
C LYS A 230 -5.26 -10.20 -19.22
N ASP A 231 -4.03 -9.87 -18.88
CA ASP A 231 -2.89 -10.50 -19.55
C ASP A 231 -2.67 -11.89 -18.94
N ASP A 232 -3.09 -12.92 -19.68
CA ASP A 232 -2.79 -14.32 -19.40
C ASP A 232 -1.94 -14.99 -20.49
N ILE A 233 -1.20 -14.18 -21.25
CA ILE A 233 -0.17 -14.67 -22.16
C ILE A 233 0.93 -15.34 -21.32
N ALA A 234 1.34 -16.54 -21.73
CA ALA A 234 2.46 -17.22 -21.12
C ALA A 234 3.78 -16.69 -21.72
N TYR A 235 4.61 -16.10 -20.87
CA TYR A 235 5.86 -15.45 -21.26
C TYR A 235 7.06 -16.41 -21.18
N TYR A 236 7.82 -16.55 -22.28
CA TYR A 236 9.01 -17.39 -22.33
C TYR A 236 10.12 -16.93 -21.36
N ALA A 237 10.29 -15.61 -21.22
CA ALA A 237 11.12 -14.99 -20.20
C ALA A 237 10.21 -14.24 -19.23
N LEU A 238 10.27 -14.62 -17.95
CA LEU A 238 9.50 -13.97 -16.90
C LEU A 238 10.01 -12.55 -16.65
N ARG A 239 9.10 -11.71 -16.16
CA ARG A 239 9.39 -10.37 -15.67
C ARG A 239 8.39 -10.00 -14.57
N PRO A 240 8.65 -8.96 -13.76
CA PRO A 240 7.71 -8.50 -12.74
C PRO A 240 6.35 -8.17 -13.34
N GLY A 241 5.29 -8.58 -12.64
CA GLY A 241 3.89 -8.47 -13.07
C GLY A 241 3.39 -9.61 -13.97
N VAL A 242 4.23 -10.49 -14.51
CA VAL A 242 3.74 -11.67 -15.28
C VAL A 242 2.90 -12.59 -14.38
N MET A 243 1.77 -13.06 -14.90
CA MET A 243 0.91 -13.97 -14.14
C MET A 243 1.56 -15.35 -13.98
N ILE A 244 1.55 -15.85 -12.75
CA ILE A 244 2.01 -17.17 -12.31
C ILE A 244 0.90 -17.83 -11.48
N SER A 245 0.98 -19.14 -11.29
CA SER A 245 0.02 -19.89 -10.48
C SER A 245 0.69 -20.88 -9.53
N SER A 246 -0.04 -21.28 -8.50
CA SER A 246 0.33 -22.33 -7.57
C SER A 246 -0.88 -23.19 -7.25
N THR A 247 -0.69 -24.50 -7.09
CA THR A 247 -1.79 -25.43 -6.86
C THR A 247 -2.02 -25.56 -5.35
N ASN A 248 -3.20 -25.14 -4.89
CA ASN A 248 -3.51 -25.11 -3.46
C ASN A 248 -4.55 -26.19 -3.11
N TYR A 249 -4.18 -27.10 -2.21
CA TYR A 249 -5.10 -28.12 -1.71
C TYR A 249 -6.09 -27.47 -0.72
N MET A 250 -7.39 -27.57 -1.00
CA MET A 250 -8.41 -27.27 0.00
C MET A 250 -8.64 -28.50 0.89
N ILE A 251 -9.07 -28.26 2.14
CA ILE A 251 -9.27 -29.28 3.18
C ILE A 251 -10.30 -30.37 2.77
N HIS A 252 -11.03 -30.16 1.66
CA HIS A 252 -11.97 -31.12 1.08
C HIS A 252 -11.68 -31.38 -0.42
N THR A 253 -10.78 -32.34 -0.66
CA THR A 253 -10.65 -33.21 -1.86
C THR A 253 -10.48 -32.60 -3.26
N HIS A 254 -10.49 -31.29 -3.44
CA HIS A 254 -10.18 -30.65 -4.73
C HIS A 254 -9.04 -29.64 -4.60
N SER A 255 -8.06 -29.77 -5.51
CA SER A 255 -6.99 -28.79 -5.70
C SER A 255 -7.51 -27.61 -6.51
N VAL A 256 -7.29 -26.39 -6.03
CA VAL A 256 -7.64 -25.15 -6.72
C VAL A 256 -6.35 -24.44 -7.12
N ASP A 257 -6.21 -24.10 -8.40
CA ASP A 257 -5.09 -23.27 -8.85
C ASP A 257 -5.35 -21.81 -8.45
N VAL A 258 -4.48 -21.26 -7.62
CA VAL A 258 -4.49 -19.84 -7.26
C VAL A 258 -3.55 -19.11 -8.21
N SER A 259 -3.99 -17.99 -8.77
CA SER A 259 -3.17 -17.16 -9.67
C SER A 259 -2.74 -15.87 -8.99
N THR A 260 -1.46 -15.53 -9.15
CA THR A 260 -0.84 -14.32 -8.63
C THR A 260 0.15 -13.76 -9.66
N THR A 261 0.97 -12.78 -9.29
CA THR A 261 1.96 -12.17 -10.19
C THR A 261 3.38 -12.42 -9.68
N SER A 262 4.31 -12.68 -10.60
CA SER A 262 5.73 -12.62 -10.27
C SER A 262 6.12 -11.21 -9.82
N GLY A 263 6.90 -11.13 -8.74
CA GLY A 263 7.55 -9.92 -8.28
C GLY A 263 8.90 -9.72 -8.95
N VAL A 264 9.89 -9.22 -8.21
CA VAL A 264 11.24 -8.90 -8.71
C VAL A 264 12.23 -10.04 -8.48
N MET A 265 13.25 -10.14 -9.33
CA MET A 265 14.40 -11.00 -9.10
C MET A 265 15.40 -10.30 -8.18
N VAL A 266 15.60 -10.86 -6.99
CA VAL A 266 16.56 -10.39 -5.99
C VAL A 266 17.79 -11.31 -5.94
N LYS A 267 18.87 -10.82 -5.32
CA LYS A 267 20.08 -11.62 -5.07
C LYS A 267 20.50 -11.52 -3.61
N ASN A 268 20.94 -12.64 -3.04
CA ASN A 268 21.60 -12.64 -1.74
C ASN A 268 23.11 -12.34 -1.86
N ALA A 269 23.81 -12.22 -0.73
CA ALA A 269 25.24 -11.92 -0.69
C ALA A 269 26.14 -12.98 -1.37
N SER A 270 25.69 -14.23 -1.46
CA SER A 270 26.35 -15.30 -2.23
C SER A 270 26.02 -15.30 -3.73
N GLY A 271 25.21 -14.35 -4.21
CA GLY A 271 24.83 -14.22 -5.62
C GLY A 271 23.72 -15.16 -6.09
N GLN A 272 23.14 -15.96 -5.20
CA GLN A 272 21.96 -16.79 -5.49
C GLN A 272 20.76 -15.89 -5.79
N ARG A 273 19.92 -16.34 -6.73
CA ARG A 273 18.85 -15.55 -7.34
C ARG A 273 17.48 -16.09 -6.94
N PHE A 274 16.61 -15.21 -6.45
CA PHE A 274 15.25 -15.56 -6.05
C PHE A 274 14.24 -14.58 -6.66
N MET A 275 13.16 -15.09 -7.24
CA MET A 275 12.02 -14.27 -7.63
C MET A 275 11.15 -14.03 -6.39
N THR A 276 10.61 -12.82 -6.19
CA THR A 276 9.58 -12.61 -5.16
C THR A 276 8.18 -12.96 -5.68
N ALA A 277 7.27 -13.38 -4.80
CA ALA A 277 5.85 -13.60 -5.09
C ALA A 277 5.02 -13.38 -3.82
N ALA A 278 3.69 -13.23 -3.94
CA ALA A 278 2.82 -13.11 -2.76
C ALA A 278 2.69 -14.48 -2.04
N SER A 279 3.12 -14.58 -0.78
CA SER A 279 3.19 -15.87 -0.08
C SER A 279 1.82 -16.51 0.15
N ARG A 280 0.76 -15.72 0.42
CA ARG A 280 -0.61 -16.25 0.60
C ARG A 280 -1.20 -16.98 -0.61
N ASP A 281 -0.70 -16.68 -1.81
CA ASP A 281 -1.19 -17.26 -3.06
C ASP A 281 -0.47 -18.58 -3.41
N ILE A 282 0.50 -19.01 -2.61
CA ILE A 282 1.31 -20.21 -2.85
C ILE A 282 0.72 -21.42 -2.10
N GLY A 283 0.74 -22.58 -2.75
CA GLY A 283 0.32 -23.86 -2.20
C GLY A 283 1.29 -24.44 -1.17
N GLU A 284 0.83 -25.44 -0.41
CA GLU A 284 1.66 -26.13 0.59
C GLU A 284 2.81 -26.94 -0.04
N ASP A 285 2.74 -27.25 -1.34
CA ASP A 285 3.82 -27.86 -2.12
C ASP A 285 4.89 -26.84 -2.58
N GLY A 286 4.64 -25.54 -2.38
CA GLY A 286 5.50 -24.45 -2.83
C GLY A 286 5.60 -24.30 -4.35
N ALA A 287 4.87 -25.08 -5.15
CA ALA A 287 5.11 -25.20 -6.59
C ALA A 287 4.65 -23.95 -7.34
N ILE A 288 5.52 -23.38 -8.18
CA ILE A 288 5.21 -22.22 -9.01
C ILE A 288 5.15 -22.64 -10.48
N LEU A 289 4.03 -22.32 -11.12
CA LEU A 289 3.64 -22.76 -12.44
C LEU A 289 3.30 -21.55 -13.33
N GLN A 290 3.33 -21.74 -14.64
CA GLN A 290 2.71 -20.83 -15.60
C GLN A 290 1.78 -21.63 -16.53
N THR A 291 0.55 -21.17 -16.68
CA THR A 291 -0.44 -21.78 -17.57
C THR A 291 -0.28 -21.20 -18.98
N PHE A 292 -0.09 -22.07 -19.95
CA PHE A 292 -0.03 -21.76 -21.38
C PHE A 292 -1.39 -22.04 -22.05
N PRO A 293 -1.63 -21.54 -23.27
CA PRO A 293 -2.82 -21.87 -24.05
C PRO A 293 -3.03 -23.39 -24.18
N GLY A 294 -4.25 -23.85 -23.90
CA GLY A 294 -4.59 -25.29 -23.88
C GLY A 294 -4.31 -26.00 -22.55
N ASP A 295 -4.32 -25.27 -21.43
CA ASP A 295 -4.16 -25.76 -20.04
C ASP A 295 -2.84 -26.49 -19.74
N TRP A 296 -1.85 -26.40 -20.65
CA TRP A 296 -0.51 -26.89 -20.38
C TRP A 296 0.17 -26.02 -19.32
N LYS A 297 0.72 -26.64 -18.27
CA LYS A 297 1.44 -25.93 -17.20
C LYS A 297 2.94 -26.15 -17.32
N LYS A 298 3.72 -25.08 -17.42
CA LYS A 298 5.18 -25.13 -17.27
C LYS A 298 5.55 -24.96 -15.80
N PRO A 299 6.34 -25.86 -15.19
CA PRO A 299 6.93 -25.62 -13.88
C PRO A 299 8.02 -24.55 -13.98
N LEU A 300 7.93 -23.52 -13.14
CA LEU A 300 8.87 -22.40 -13.11
C LEU A 300 9.90 -22.53 -11.98
N GLY A 301 9.51 -23.16 -10.86
CA GLY A 301 10.34 -23.26 -9.67
C GLY A 301 9.52 -23.59 -8.43
N SER A 302 10.10 -23.32 -7.25
CA SER A 302 9.43 -23.54 -5.95
C SER A 302 9.73 -22.42 -4.95
N ALA A 303 8.76 -22.12 -4.09
CA ALA A 303 8.96 -21.27 -2.92
C ALA A 303 9.89 -21.97 -1.91
N VAL A 304 10.96 -21.29 -1.53
CA VAL A 304 12.00 -21.82 -0.62
C VAL A 304 12.02 -21.14 0.74
N GLN A 305 11.46 -19.93 0.85
CA GLN A 305 11.40 -19.17 2.09
C GLN A 305 10.24 -18.17 2.03
N GLU A 306 9.51 -17.99 3.13
CA GLU A 306 8.63 -16.84 3.33
C GLU A 306 9.39 -15.77 4.13
N ILE A 307 9.31 -14.51 3.70
CA ILE A 307 9.71 -13.36 4.51
C ILE A 307 8.55 -13.08 5.47
N CYS A 308 8.72 -13.47 6.73
CA CYS A 308 7.66 -13.50 7.73
C CYS A 308 6.88 -12.17 7.81
N PHE A 309 5.56 -12.26 7.95
CA PHE A 309 4.62 -11.11 8.08
C PHE A 309 4.51 -10.15 6.89
N THR A 310 5.37 -10.24 5.87
CA THR A 310 5.39 -9.33 4.71
C THR A 310 4.46 -9.74 3.57
N ASP A 311 3.90 -10.95 3.64
CA ASP A 311 3.19 -11.60 2.53
C ASP A 311 4.06 -11.84 1.29
N VAL A 312 5.39 -11.93 1.45
CA VAL A 312 6.34 -12.17 0.35
C VAL A 312 7.04 -13.52 0.54
N ALA A 313 7.06 -14.33 -0.51
CA ALA A 313 7.89 -15.52 -0.61
C ALA A 313 9.06 -15.31 -1.58
N PHE A 314 10.21 -15.91 -1.28
CA PHE A 314 11.30 -16.14 -2.20
C PHE A 314 11.08 -17.46 -2.94
N VAL A 315 11.08 -17.38 -4.27
CA VAL A 315 10.94 -18.49 -5.20
C VAL A 315 12.28 -18.75 -5.86
N GLN A 316 12.81 -19.96 -5.69
CA GLN A 316 13.92 -20.46 -6.48
C GLN A 316 13.37 -20.91 -7.83
N LEU A 317 13.75 -20.20 -8.91
CA LEU A 317 13.42 -20.61 -10.27
C LEU A 317 14.33 -21.76 -10.73
N ASN A 318 13.82 -22.57 -11.65
CA ASN A 318 14.58 -23.59 -12.37
C ASN A 318 15.62 -22.94 -13.30
N ASP A 319 16.74 -23.64 -13.55
CA ASP A 319 17.86 -23.12 -14.35
C ASP A 319 17.49 -22.78 -15.81
N ASP A 320 16.41 -23.36 -16.35
CA ASP A 320 15.92 -23.10 -17.71
C ASP A 320 14.99 -21.88 -17.82
N VAL A 321 14.65 -21.23 -16.70
CA VAL A 321 13.70 -20.11 -16.66
C VAL A 321 14.46 -18.78 -16.73
N LEU A 322 14.29 -18.09 -17.86
CA LEU A 322 14.81 -16.74 -18.03
C LEU A 322 13.97 -15.73 -17.24
N PHE A 323 14.63 -14.75 -16.63
CA PHE A 323 13.99 -13.66 -15.90
C PHE A 323 14.68 -12.31 -16.19
N SER A 324 13.90 -11.24 -16.43
CA SER A 324 14.38 -9.86 -16.54
C SER A 324 13.72 -8.93 -15.53
N ASN A 325 14.49 -8.05 -14.86
CA ASN A 325 13.98 -7.00 -13.96
C ASN A 325 13.51 -5.74 -14.73
N GLU A 326 12.76 -5.95 -15.80
CA GLU A 326 12.19 -4.91 -16.64
C GLU A 326 10.67 -4.95 -16.50
N LEU A 327 10.04 -3.79 -16.36
CA LEU A 327 8.58 -3.68 -16.36
C LEU A 327 8.02 -3.93 -17.78
N PHE A 328 6.70 -3.85 -17.93
CA PHE A 328 6.09 -3.85 -19.24
C PHE A 328 6.41 -2.55 -20.01
N GLU A 329 6.21 -2.56 -21.32
CA GLU A 329 6.28 -1.33 -22.12
C GLU A 329 5.10 -0.43 -21.75
N ASN A 330 5.37 0.81 -21.37
CA ASN A 330 4.33 1.80 -21.19
C ASN A 330 3.75 2.29 -22.54
N ASP A 331 2.73 3.14 -22.51
CA ASP A 331 2.09 3.72 -23.71
C ASP A 331 3.05 4.49 -24.65
N SER A 332 4.27 4.81 -24.19
CA SER A 332 5.34 5.43 -25.00
C SER A 332 6.34 4.43 -25.60
N GLY A 333 6.13 3.12 -25.41
CA GLY A 333 7.04 2.06 -25.86
C GLY A 333 8.35 1.99 -25.06
N VAL A 334 8.36 2.48 -23.81
CA VAL A 334 9.54 2.48 -22.95
C VAL A 334 9.40 1.40 -21.88
N THR A 335 10.38 0.48 -21.82
CA THR A 335 10.56 -0.42 -20.68
C THR A 335 11.41 0.26 -19.60
N ASN A 336 10.89 0.32 -18.38
CA ASN A 336 11.65 0.80 -17.22
C ASN A 336 12.35 -0.39 -16.53
N GLN A 337 13.65 -0.28 -16.32
CA GLN A 337 14.42 -1.27 -15.55
C GLN A 337 14.35 -0.93 -14.06
N MET A 338 14.05 -1.93 -13.22
CA MET A 338 14.14 -1.78 -11.77
C MET A 338 15.58 -1.96 -11.29
N THR A 339 16.17 -0.87 -10.83
CA THR A 339 17.60 -0.73 -10.50
C THR A 339 17.89 -0.64 -9.00
N THR A 340 16.87 -0.46 -8.16
CA THR A 340 17.02 -0.29 -6.71
C THR A 340 15.81 -0.88 -6.00
N ILE A 341 16.03 -1.62 -4.92
CA ILE A 341 14.96 -2.02 -4.02
C ILE A 341 14.90 -1.01 -2.88
N LEU A 342 13.71 -0.48 -2.60
CA LEU A 342 13.57 0.58 -1.60
C LEU A 342 13.66 0.00 -0.19
N GLY A 343 14.68 0.43 0.57
CA GLY A 343 15.16 -0.18 1.80
C GLY A 343 16.39 -1.09 1.65
N GLU A 344 16.94 -1.23 0.43
CA GLU A 344 18.23 -1.90 0.17
C GLU A 344 19.40 -1.19 0.86
N ASN A 345 19.40 0.14 0.84
CA ASN A 345 20.20 0.99 1.71
C ASN A 345 19.31 1.64 2.77
N GLU A 346 19.86 1.92 3.95
CA GLU A 346 19.12 2.52 5.08
C GLU A 346 18.58 3.92 4.76
N GLY A 347 19.23 4.66 3.84
CA GLY A 347 18.74 5.94 3.31
C GLY A 347 17.70 5.85 2.18
N ASN A 348 17.42 4.67 1.62
CA ASN A 348 16.48 4.50 0.49
C ASN A 348 15.01 4.40 0.97
N GLY A 349 14.55 5.42 1.71
CA GLY A 349 13.15 5.56 2.09
C GLY A 349 12.26 6.05 0.94
N ILE A 350 10.96 5.80 1.04
CA ILE A 350 9.93 6.64 0.39
C ILE A 350 9.37 7.54 1.49
N ASP A 351 9.08 8.81 1.18
CA ASP A 351 8.41 9.70 2.12
C ASP A 351 6.88 9.73 2.00
N LEU A 352 6.25 10.28 3.04
CA LEU A 352 4.81 10.56 2.99
C LEU A 352 4.55 11.58 1.88
N ASP A 353 3.39 11.46 1.23
CA ASP A 353 2.94 12.33 0.13
C ASP A 353 3.74 12.20 -1.18
N GLU A 354 4.68 11.24 -1.25
CA GLU A 354 5.43 10.89 -2.47
C GLU A 354 4.55 10.06 -3.44
N MET A 355 4.72 10.30 -4.75
CA MET A 355 4.01 9.58 -5.80
C MET A 355 4.65 8.21 -6.04
N VAL A 356 3.82 7.18 -6.14
CA VAL A 356 4.22 5.81 -6.47
C VAL A 356 3.39 5.25 -7.61
N PHE A 357 3.89 4.20 -8.24
CA PHE A 357 3.24 3.52 -9.37
C PHE A 357 3.16 2.02 -9.07
N ILE A 358 2.04 1.40 -9.44
CA ILE A 358 1.88 -0.06 -9.51
C ILE A 358 1.60 -0.41 -10.96
N ASP A 359 2.41 -1.29 -11.55
CA ASP A 359 2.07 -1.95 -12.80
C ASP A 359 1.59 -3.38 -12.50
N SER A 360 0.43 -3.78 -13.03
CA SER A 360 -0.13 -5.12 -12.82
C SER A 360 -0.98 -5.59 -14.01
N PRO A 361 -1.01 -6.91 -14.31
CA PRO A 361 -1.71 -7.47 -15.48
C PRO A 361 -3.25 -7.41 -15.36
N PHE A 362 -3.76 -6.96 -14.21
CA PHE A 362 -5.19 -6.77 -13.94
C PHE A 362 -5.64 -5.30 -14.08
N THR A 363 -4.70 -4.36 -14.02
CA THR A 363 -5.00 -2.91 -13.90
C THR A 363 -4.26 -2.05 -14.90
N GLY A 364 -3.16 -2.55 -15.47
CA GLY A 364 -2.11 -1.73 -16.07
C GLY A 364 -1.38 -0.89 -15.01
N GLU A 365 -0.65 0.11 -15.49
CA GLU A 365 -0.03 1.16 -14.68
C GLU A 365 -1.10 1.97 -13.92
N MET A 366 -0.93 2.07 -12.61
CA MET A 366 -1.75 2.86 -11.70
C MET A 366 -0.85 3.78 -10.87
N GLU A 367 -1.21 5.05 -10.82
CA GLU A 367 -0.61 6.02 -9.90
C GLU A 367 -1.17 5.85 -8.47
N GLY A 368 -0.40 6.30 -7.47
CA GLY A 368 -0.79 6.35 -6.07
C GLY A 368 0.07 7.30 -5.24
N THR A 369 -0.22 7.44 -3.95
CA THR A 369 0.52 8.28 -3.01
C THR A 369 0.70 7.57 -1.67
N ILE A 370 1.87 7.74 -1.03
CA ILE A 370 2.12 7.21 0.31
C ILE A 370 1.35 8.04 1.36
N MET A 371 0.27 7.48 1.90
CA MET A 371 -0.54 8.16 2.93
C MET A 371 -0.13 7.79 4.37
N MET A 372 0.64 6.70 4.55
CA MET A 372 0.99 6.15 5.87
C MET A 372 2.24 5.28 5.79
N LYS A 373 3.07 5.31 6.84
CA LYS A 373 4.12 4.32 7.13
C LYS A 373 3.73 3.57 8.41
N LEU A 374 3.97 2.27 8.52
CA LEU A 374 3.71 1.54 9.77
C LEU A 374 4.83 0.57 10.16
N ALA A 375 4.92 0.25 11.46
CA ALA A 375 5.77 -0.80 12.00
C ALA A 375 4.89 -1.87 12.67
N LYS A 376 5.13 -3.15 12.37
CA LYS A 376 4.43 -4.29 12.97
C LYS A 376 5.35 -5.04 13.92
N LEU A 377 4.76 -5.63 14.96
CA LEU A 377 5.46 -6.53 15.87
C LEU A 377 5.34 -7.99 15.42
N GLU A 378 6.47 -8.68 15.47
CA GLU A 378 6.61 -10.11 15.22
C GLU A 378 5.86 -10.96 16.28
N ARG A 379 5.26 -12.06 15.83
CA ARG A 379 4.59 -13.08 16.67
C ARG A 379 4.83 -14.46 16.07
N ASP A 380 5.21 -15.45 16.88
CA ASP A 380 5.70 -16.78 16.45
C ASP A 380 4.71 -17.66 15.65
N THR A 381 4.30 -17.26 14.45
CA THR A 381 3.25 -17.96 13.66
C THR A 381 3.56 -18.10 12.16
N SER A 382 4.83 -18.18 11.75
CA SER A 382 5.18 -18.61 10.38
C SER A 382 4.97 -20.12 10.22
N PHE A 383 4.47 -20.55 9.07
CA PHE A 383 4.32 -21.99 8.75
C PHE A 383 5.61 -22.63 8.18
N HIS A 384 6.64 -21.82 7.98
CA HIS A 384 7.96 -22.22 7.49
C HIS A 384 9.06 -21.78 8.49
N ALA A 385 10.18 -22.50 8.47
CA ALA A 385 11.24 -22.38 9.47
C ALA A 385 11.81 -20.95 9.56
N THR A 386 11.62 -20.35 10.73
CA THR A 386 12.15 -19.05 11.13
C THR A 386 13.47 -19.18 11.87
N ASP A 387 14.35 -18.20 11.70
CA ASP A 387 15.46 -17.99 12.63
C ASP A 387 14.99 -17.03 13.74
N ALA A 388 15.33 -17.33 14.99
CA ALA A 388 14.68 -16.75 16.16
C ALA A 388 15.33 -15.43 16.59
N SER A 389 15.10 -14.35 15.85
CA SER A 389 15.52 -13.00 16.25
C SER A 389 14.51 -11.92 15.88
N LEU A 390 14.03 -11.20 16.90
CA LEU A 390 13.06 -10.11 16.81
C LEU A 390 13.37 -9.11 15.68
N SER A 391 12.55 -9.14 14.63
CA SER A 391 12.74 -8.39 13.38
C SER A 391 11.60 -7.39 13.16
N TYR A 392 11.86 -6.11 13.46
CA TYR A 392 10.90 -5.02 13.26
C TYR A 392 10.70 -4.68 11.78
N ILE A 393 9.61 -5.17 11.20
CA ILE A 393 9.26 -4.91 9.80
C ILE A 393 8.55 -3.57 9.68
N VAL A 394 9.10 -2.70 8.83
CA VAL A 394 8.48 -1.45 8.42
C VAL A 394 7.78 -1.66 7.09
N TYR A 395 6.52 -1.28 7.10
CA TYR A 395 5.54 -1.40 6.04
C TYR A 395 5.50 -0.05 5.33
N ILE A 396 6.26 -0.01 4.24
CA ILE A 396 6.07 0.88 3.09
C ILE A 396 5.41 0.01 2.01
#